data_AF-A0A3S1NIQ7-F1
#
_entry.id   AF-A0A3S1NIQ7-F1
#
_cell.length_a   1.000
_cell.length_b   1.000
_cell.length_c   1.000
_cell.angle_alpha   90.00
_cell.angle_beta   90.00
_cell.angle_gamma   90.00
#
_symmetry.space_group_name_H-M   'P 1'
#
loop_
_entity.id
_entity.type
_entity.pdbx_description
1 polymer ?
#
loop_
_entity_poly.entity_id
_entity_poly.type
_entity_poly.pdbx_seq_one_letter_code
_entity_poly.pdbx_strand_id
1 'polypeptide(L)'
;MQFRLFPPLAGLCLLLLSLIPANAQLFETKAAQAFMIDADTGTVLFAKDADKPIPPASMAKLMTMEVVFNAIKSGRMTINDTFLVSENAWRTGGAPSGTSTMFAKLKSPVRVEDLIQGVTVQAANDGCIVLAEGMAGSEANFAVQMTERARELGLQKSTFVNATGLPADGQQTTVRELAQLALHIW
;
A
#
# COMPACT_ATOMS: atom_id res chain seq x y z
N MET A 1 -1.74 -71.34 31.43
CA MET A 1 -1.36 -69.93 31.57
C MET A 1 -0.23 -69.66 30.58
N GLN A 2 -0.53 -69.14 29.38
CA GLN A 2 0.49 -68.84 28.37
C GLN A 2 0.48 -67.34 28.08
N PHE A 3 1.47 -66.63 28.61
CA PHE A 3 1.73 -65.22 28.29
C PHE A 3 2.38 -65.16 26.90
N ARG A 4 1.67 -64.58 25.93
CA ARG A 4 2.25 -64.24 24.62
C ARG A 4 3.10 -62.98 24.77
N LEU A 5 4.43 -63.12 24.66
CA LEU A 5 5.33 -61.98 24.46
C LEU A 5 5.00 -61.33 23.11
N PHE A 6 4.48 -60.11 23.14
CA PHE A 6 4.44 -59.25 21.96
C PHE A 6 5.87 -58.79 21.64
N PRO A 7 6.31 -58.82 20.36
CA PRO A 7 7.68 -58.46 20.01
C PRO A 7 7.90 -56.94 20.14
N PRO A 8 9.05 -56.48 20.65
CA PRO A 8 9.35 -55.05 20.85
C PRO A 8 9.60 -54.29 19.53
N LEU A 9 9.58 -54.97 18.38
CA LEU A 9 9.85 -54.35 17.07
C LEU A 9 8.81 -53.29 16.66
N ALA A 10 7.55 -53.42 17.10
CA ALA A 10 6.51 -52.46 16.75
C ALA A 10 6.78 -51.06 17.34
N GLY A 11 7.37 -50.98 18.55
CA GLY A 11 7.71 -49.71 19.19
C GLY A 11 8.89 -49.01 18.53
N LEU A 12 9.86 -49.76 18.02
CA LEU A 12 11.05 -49.21 17.36
C LEU A 12 10.73 -48.58 15.99
N CYS A 13 9.78 -49.15 15.24
CA CYS A 13 9.30 -48.56 13.99
C CYS A 13 8.53 -47.24 14.19
N LEU A 14 7.75 -47.10 15.27
CA LEU A 14 7.04 -45.85 15.57
C LEU A 14 7.99 -44.72 15.98
N LEU A 15 9.08 -45.02 16.68
CA LEU A 15 10.11 -44.02 17.06
C LEU A 15 10.92 -43.51 15.84
N LEU A 16 11.08 -44.32 14.79
CA LEU A 16 11.79 -43.93 13.57
C LEU A 16 10.93 -43.05 12.64
N LEU A 17 9.59 -43.20 12.67
CA LEU A 17 8.66 -42.35 11.91
C LEU A 17 8.53 -40.93 12.49
N SER A 18 8.79 -40.73 13.79
CA SER A 18 8.80 -39.39 14.42
C SER A 18 10.06 -38.56 14.13
N LEU A 19 11.06 -39.11 13.42
CA LEU A 19 12.30 -38.42 13.07
C LEU A 19 12.28 -37.81 11.66
N ILE A 20 11.15 -37.83 10.96
CA ILE A 20 11.02 -37.12 9.69
C ILE A 20 11.04 -35.62 10.01
N PRO A 21 12.09 -34.86 9.65
CA PRO A 21 12.07 -33.43 9.82
C PRO A 21 10.88 -32.90 9.02
N ALA A 22 10.01 -32.13 9.66
CA ALA A 22 9.00 -31.38 8.96
C ALA A 22 9.74 -30.42 8.01
N ASN A 23 9.81 -30.78 6.73
CA ASN A 23 10.31 -29.88 5.71
C ASN A 23 9.31 -28.74 5.62
N ALA A 24 9.69 -27.57 6.13
CA ALA A 24 8.94 -26.35 5.88
C ALA A 24 8.82 -26.21 4.36
N GLN A 25 7.59 -26.23 3.86
CA GLN A 25 7.34 -26.05 2.45
C GLN A 25 7.77 -24.63 2.09
N LEU A 26 8.87 -24.50 1.35
CA LEU A 26 9.36 -23.22 0.89
C LEU A 26 8.29 -22.59 0.00
N PHE A 27 7.69 -21.50 0.47
CA PHE A 27 6.78 -20.71 -0.35
C PHE A 27 7.63 -19.93 -1.36
N GLU A 28 7.56 -20.33 -2.63
CA GLU A 28 8.20 -19.61 -3.72
C GLU A 28 7.20 -18.79 -4.53
N THR A 29 7.61 -17.58 -4.88
CA THR A 29 6.85 -16.69 -5.76
C THR A 29 7.72 -16.14 -6.88
N LYS A 30 7.10 -15.95 -8.05
CA LYS A 30 7.71 -15.28 -9.21
C LYS A 30 7.95 -13.79 -8.96
N ALA A 31 7.28 -13.19 -7.98
CA ALA A 31 7.46 -11.78 -7.62
C ALA A 31 8.91 -11.52 -7.21
N ALA A 32 9.48 -10.41 -7.69
CA ALA A 32 10.85 -10.05 -7.34
C ALA A 32 10.96 -9.60 -5.87
N GLN A 33 9.93 -8.91 -5.35
CA GLN A 33 9.79 -8.53 -3.95
C GLN A 33 8.45 -9.01 -3.43
N ALA A 34 8.40 -9.45 -2.18
CA ALA A 34 7.17 -9.84 -1.50
C ALA A 34 7.31 -9.68 0.01
N PHE A 35 6.23 -9.30 0.66
CA PHE A 35 6.16 -9.23 2.11
C PHE A 35 4.73 -9.57 2.55
N MET A 36 4.61 -10.49 3.49
CA MET A 36 3.34 -10.97 4.02
C MET A 36 3.44 -11.06 5.54
N ILE A 37 2.42 -10.56 6.20
CA ILE A 37 2.31 -10.49 7.64
C ILE A 37 0.94 -10.95 8.08
N ASP A 38 0.87 -11.47 9.29
CA ASP A 38 -0.36 -11.57 10.04
C ASP A 38 -0.75 -10.17 10.53
N ALA A 39 -1.96 -9.72 10.21
CA ALA A 39 -2.36 -8.32 10.42
C ALA A 39 -2.60 -8.00 11.91
N ASP A 40 -3.07 -8.97 12.70
CA ASP A 40 -3.39 -8.78 14.12
C ASP A 40 -2.12 -8.78 14.98
N THR A 41 -1.16 -9.63 14.66
CA THR A 41 0.05 -9.82 15.48
C THR A 41 1.29 -9.13 14.92
N GLY A 42 1.26 -8.72 13.65
CA GLY A 42 2.44 -8.23 12.93
C GLY A 42 3.48 -9.32 12.62
N THR A 43 3.15 -10.59 12.85
CA THR A 43 4.08 -11.70 12.60
C THR A 43 4.43 -11.77 11.12
N VAL A 44 5.73 -11.77 10.79
CA VAL A 44 6.19 -11.92 9.41
C VAL A 44 6.01 -13.36 8.97
N LEU A 45 5.10 -13.59 8.03
CA LEU A 45 4.81 -14.90 7.45
C LEU A 45 5.70 -15.19 6.23
N PHE A 46 6.06 -14.16 5.48
CA PHE A 46 6.95 -14.29 4.32
C PHE A 46 7.66 -12.96 4.00
N ALA A 47 8.93 -13.02 3.62
CA ALA A 47 9.70 -11.87 3.17
C ALA A 47 10.70 -12.26 2.07
N LYS A 48 10.64 -11.57 0.94
CA LYS A 48 11.56 -11.70 -0.20
C LYS A 48 11.94 -10.31 -0.67
N ASP A 49 13.21 -9.94 -0.53
CA ASP A 49 13.72 -8.59 -0.87
C ASP A 49 12.82 -7.45 -0.34
N ALA A 50 12.21 -7.65 0.84
CA ALA A 50 11.11 -6.82 1.31
C ALA A 50 11.48 -5.35 1.55
N ASP A 51 12.78 -5.11 1.71
CA ASP A 51 13.44 -3.86 2.06
C ASP A 51 14.14 -3.18 0.88
N LYS A 52 14.07 -3.78 -0.32
CA LYS A 52 14.67 -3.27 -1.54
C LYS A 52 13.87 -2.07 -2.05
N PRO A 53 14.52 -0.92 -2.35
CA PRO A 53 13.84 0.22 -2.95
C PRO A 53 13.25 -0.13 -4.31
N ILE A 54 11.98 0.23 -4.51
CA ILE A 54 11.24 0.05 -5.76
C ILE A 54 10.39 1.29 -6.06
N PRO A 55 10.07 1.59 -7.33
CA PRO A 55 9.03 2.54 -7.65
C PRO A 55 7.67 2.07 -7.08
N PRO A 56 6.90 2.93 -6.39
CA PRO A 56 5.63 2.54 -5.80
C PRO A 56 4.54 2.28 -6.85
N ALA A 57 4.64 2.87 -8.04
CA ALA A 57 3.53 2.95 -9.00
C ALA A 57 2.24 3.42 -8.29
N SER A 58 1.06 2.97 -8.73
CA SER A 58 -0.22 3.34 -8.10
C SER A 58 -0.34 3.02 -6.61
N MET A 59 0.56 2.24 -6.00
CA MET A 59 0.56 2.05 -4.54
C MET A 59 0.86 3.34 -3.77
N ALA A 60 1.47 4.35 -4.40
CA ALA A 60 1.66 5.67 -3.79
C ALA A 60 0.34 6.32 -3.36
N LYS A 61 -0.77 5.96 -4.01
CA LYS A 61 -2.11 6.46 -3.68
C LYS A 61 -2.56 6.08 -2.27
N LEU A 62 -1.99 5.03 -1.67
CA LEU A 62 -2.22 4.73 -0.25
C LEU A 62 -1.75 5.90 0.63
N MET A 63 -0.58 6.49 0.34
CA MET A 63 -0.09 7.64 1.10
C MET A 63 -0.93 8.90 0.81
N THR A 64 -1.38 9.07 -0.44
CA THR A 64 -2.32 10.15 -0.78
C THR A 64 -3.60 10.06 0.04
N MET A 65 -4.19 8.86 0.14
CA MET A 65 -5.38 8.63 0.97
C MET A 65 -5.08 8.80 2.46
N GLU A 66 -3.94 8.35 2.96
CA GLU A 66 -3.55 8.57 4.35
C GLU A 66 -3.48 10.07 4.70
N VAL A 67 -2.86 10.90 3.85
CA VAL A 67 -2.80 12.36 4.09
C VAL A 67 -4.20 12.97 4.09
N VAL A 68 -5.08 12.55 3.18
CA VAL A 68 -6.48 12.99 3.09
C VAL A 68 -7.27 12.58 4.33
N PHE A 69 -7.20 11.31 4.73
CA PHE A 69 -7.90 10.80 5.90
C PHE A 69 -7.39 11.43 7.20
N ASN A 70 -6.08 11.66 7.32
CA ASN A 70 -5.51 12.37 8.45
C ASN A 70 -6.03 13.82 8.53
N ALA A 71 -6.14 14.52 7.39
CA ALA A 71 -6.70 15.88 7.36
C ALA A 71 -8.19 15.92 7.77
N ILE A 72 -8.98 14.93 7.33
CA ILE A 72 -10.39 14.78 7.74
C ILE A 72 -10.49 14.47 9.23
N LYS A 73 -9.74 13.48 9.70
CA LYS A 73 -9.71 13.06 11.12
C LYS A 73 -9.27 14.20 12.05
N SER A 74 -8.35 15.05 11.60
CA SER A 74 -7.88 16.22 12.35
C SER A 74 -8.80 17.44 12.24
N GLY A 75 -9.92 17.36 11.51
CA GLY A 75 -10.86 18.48 11.31
C GLY A 75 -10.32 19.62 10.44
N ARG A 76 -9.25 19.40 9.66
CA ARG A 76 -8.69 20.40 8.73
C ARG A 76 -9.50 20.51 7.43
N MET A 77 -10.28 19.47 7.12
CA MET A 77 -11.10 19.33 5.93
C MET A 77 -12.29 18.42 6.25
N THR A 78 -13.38 18.54 5.49
CA THR A 78 -14.52 17.63 5.56
C THR A 78 -14.76 16.91 4.24
N ILE A 79 -15.46 15.78 4.27
CA ILE A 79 -15.85 15.06 3.05
C ILE A 79 -16.79 15.87 2.13
N ASN A 80 -17.41 16.94 2.67
CA ASN A 80 -18.32 17.81 1.94
C ASN A 80 -17.62 18.98 1.25
N ASP A 81 -16.35 19.22 1.57
CA ASP A 81 -15.56 20.27 0.92
C ASP A 81 -15.44 19.95 -0.57
N THR A 82 -15.17 20.99 -1.37
CA THR A 82 -15.04 20.84 -2.82
C THR A 82 -13.72 21.42 -3.29
N PHE A 83 -13.12 20.77 -4.27
CA PHE A 83 -11.93 21.25 -4.97
C PHE A 83 -12.20 21.40 -6.45
N LEU A 84 -11.59 22.42 -7.06
CA LEU A 84 -11.72 22.68 -8.49
C LEU A 84 -10.74 21.80 -9.28
N VAL A 85 -11.25 21.18 -10.34
CA VAL A 85 -10.42 20.45 -11.29
C VAL A 85 -9.59 21.45 -12.10
N SER A 86 -8.27 21.46 -11.88
CA SER A 86 -7.33 22.29 -12.62
C SER A 86 -7.09 21.74 -14.04
N GLU A 87 -6.49 22.57 -14.89
CA GLU A 87 -6.01 22.12 -16.20
C GLU A 87 -4.89 21.09 -16.08
N ASN A 88 -4.03 21.22 -15.06
CA ASN A 88 -2.99 20.24 -14.79
C ASN A 88 -3.62 18.88 -14.46
N ALA A 89 -4.48 18.80 -13.45
CA ALA A 89 -5.15 17.56 -13.06
C ALA A 89 -5.90 16.90 -14.23
N TRP A 90 -6.64 17.70 -15.00
CA TRP A 90 -7.33 17.22 -16.19
C TRP A 90 -6.37 16.70 -17.26
N ARG A 91 -5.27 17.41 -17.55
CA ARG A 91 -4.35 17.06 -18.65
C ARG A 91 -3.43 15.89 -18.30
N THR A 92 -2.91 15.84 -17.07
CA THR A 92 -1.85 14.90 -16.66
C THR A 92 -2.38 13.69 -15.91
N GLY A 93 -3.53 13.80 -15.23
CA GLY A 93 -4.20 12.70 -14.55
C GLY A 93 -5.57 12.32 -15.12
N GLY A 94 -6.16 13.17 -15.97
CA GLY A 94 -7.50 12.99 -16.52
C GLY A 94 -7.53 12.25 -17.85
N ALA A 95 -8.67 12.30 -18.55
CA ALA A 95 -8.89 11.60 -19.81
C ALA A 95 -7.78 11.79 -20.89
N PRO A 96 -7.24 12.99 -21.12
CA PRO A 96 -6.14 13.20 -22.07
C PRO A 96 -4.83 12.46 -21.72
N SER A 97 -4.62 12.09 -20.45
CA SER A 97 -3.38 11.45 -20.02
C SER A 97 -3.25 10.00 -20.51
N GLY A 98 -4.37 9.35 -20.86
CA GLY A 98 -4.40 7.92 -21.17
C GLY A 98 -4.14 7.01 -19.95
N THR A 99 -4.17 7.57 -18.74
CA THR A 99 -3.98 6.83 -17.48
C THR A 99 -5.31 6.64 -16.74
N SER A 100 -5.30 5.98 -15.58
CA SER A 100 -6.53 5.79 -14.79
C SER A 100 -7.08 7.13 -14.30
N THR A 101 -8.38 7.36 -14.45
CA THR A 101 -9.03 8.66 -14.25
C THR A 101 -10.49 8.48 -13.87
N MET A 102 -11.03 9.41 -13.09
CA MET A 102 -12.47 9.52 -12.82
C MET A 102 -13.21 10.39 -13.84
N PHE A 103 -12.54 10.77 -14.93
CA PHE A 103 -13.05 11.63 -16.00
C PHE A 103 -13.58 12.98 -15.49
N ALA A 104 -12.91 13.56 -14.48
CA ALA A 104 -13.33 14.82 -13.89
C ALA A 104 -13.29 15.96 -14.92
N LYS A 105 -14.37 16.74 -15.00
CA LYS A 105 -14.51 17.80 -15.99
C LYS A 105 -13.61 18.99 -15.62
N LEU A 106 -12.87 19.52 -16.60
CA LEU A 106 -12.06 20.72 -16.41
C LEU A 106 -12.89 21.88 -15.82
N LYS A 107 -12.36 22.52 -14.76
CA LYS A 107 -12.98 23.63 -14.00
C LYS A 107 -14.26 23.27 -13.23
N SER A 108 -14.68 22.00 -13.15
CA SER A 108 -15.80 21.64 -12.27
C SER A 108 -15.34 21.53 -10.82
N PRO A 109 -16.17 21.92 -9.85
CA PRO A 109 -15.98 21.53 -8.46
C PRO A 109 -16.32 20.04 -8.28
N VAL A 110 -15.53 19.32 -7.49
CA VAL A 110 -15.77 17.92 -7.12
C VAL A 110 -15.68 17.81 -5.61
N ARG A 111 -16.62 17.08 -4.98
CA ARG A 111 -16.61 16.89 -3.52
C ARG A 111 -15.44 15.98 -3.14
N VAL A 112 -14.88 16.21 -1.96
CA VAL A 112 -13.82 15.36 -1.39
C VAL A 112 -14.29 13.90 -1.29
N GLU A 113 -15.55 13.66 -0.93
CA GLU A 113 -16.15 12.31 -0.95
C GLU A 113 -16.02 11.63 -2.33
N ASP A 114 -16.35 12.33 -3.41
CA ASP A 114 -16.29 11.79 -4.77
C ASP A 114 -14.84 11.57 -5.23
N LEU A 115 -13.92 12.46 -4.83
CA LEU A 115 -12.49 12.32 -5.10
C LEU A 115 -11.91 11.09 -4.39
N ILE A 116 -12.27 10.87 -3.12
CA ILE A 116 -11.88 9.67 -2.36
C ILE A 116 -12.38 8.42 -3.07
N GLN A 117 -13.65 8.38 -3.50
CA GLN A 117 -14.19 7.23 -4.24
C GLN A 117 -13.47 7.03 -5.58
N GLY A 118 -13.22 8.10 -6.34
CA GLY A 118 -12.47 8.02 -7.60
C GLY A 118 -11.07 7.43 -7.40
N VAL A 119 -10.34 7.86 -6.37
CA VAL A 119 -9.00 7.36 -6.07
C VAL A 119 -9.04 5.92 -5.58
N THR A 120 -9.93 5.58 -4.64
CA THR A 120 -9.96 4.25 -4.00
C THR A 120 -10.55 3.16 -4.90
N VAL A 121 -11.57 3.49 -5.71
CA VAL A 121 -12.26 2.52 -6.58
C VAL A 121 -11.64 2.47 -7.97
N GLN A 122 -11.34 3.62 -8.57
CA GLN A 122 -10.82 3.70 -9.94
C GLN A 122 -9.31 3.94 -10.01
N ALA A 123 -8.61 4.09 -8.88
CA ALA A 123 -7.20 4.50 -8.89
C ALA A 123 -6.98 5.79 -9.72
N ALA A 124 -7.94 6.72 -9.67
CA ALA A 124 -7.99 7.92 -10.51
C ALA A 124 -6.81 8.88 -10.22
N ASN A 125 -6.00 9.16 -11.24
CA ASN A 125 -4.85 10.07 -11.12
C ASN A 125 -5.27 11.54 -11.05
N ASP A 126 -6.27 11.95 -11.84
CA ASP A 126 -6.89 13.28 -11.73
C ASP A 126 -7.41 13.52 -10.31
N GLY A 127 -8.10 12.54 -9.72
CA GLY A 127 -8.56 12.61 -8.33
C GLY A 127 -7.43 12.91 -7.34
N CYS A 128 -6.30 12.20 -7.46
CA CYS A 128 -5.12 12.46 -6.62
C CYS A 128 -4.56 13.88 -6.80
N ILE A 129 -4.45 14.36 -8.04
CA ILE A 129 -3.88 15.69 -8.33
C ILE A 129 -4.84 16.79 -7.83
N VAL A 130 -6.15 16.63 -8.00
CA VAL A 130 -7.16 17.58 -7.49
C VAL A 130 -7.10 17.67 -5.96
N LEU A 131 -7.01 16.54 -5.26
CA LEU A 131 -6.83 16.52 -3.80
C LEU A 131 -5.53 17.22 -3.39
N ALA A 132 -4.43 16.91 -4.09
CA ALA A 132 -3.12 17.46 -3.79
C ALA A 132 -3.06 18.98 -3.95
N GLU A 133 -3.55 19.49 -5.09
CA GLU A 133 -3.63 20.93 -5.36
C GLU A 133 -4.61 21.63 -4.42
N GLY A 134 -5.76 21.02 -4.13
CA GLY A 134 -6.76 21.56 -3.22
C GLY A 134 -6.27 21.70 -1.78
N MET A 135 -5.50 20.72 -1.30
CA MET A 135 -5.02 20.69 0.09
C MET A 135 -3.72 21.45 0.31
N ALA A 136 -2.81 21.46 -0.67
CA ALA A 136 -1.45 21.99 -0.51
C ALA A 136 -1.10 23.12 -1.50
N GLY A 137 -2.05 23.55 -2.33
CA GLY A 137 -1.88 24.56 -3.37
C GLY A 137 -1.14 24.07 -4.63
N SER A 138 -0.39 22.97 -4.53
CA SER A 138 0.26 22.29 -5.66
C SER A 138 0.53 20.82 -5.35
N GLU A 139 0.65 19.99 -6.38
CA GLU A 139 1.04 18.59 -6.22
C GLU A 139 2.43 18.43 -5.60
N ALA A 140 3.38 19.31 -5.95
CA ALA A 140 4.73 19.27 -5.40
C ALA A 140 4.75 19.50 -3.87
N ASN A 141 3.99 20.50 -3.38
CA ASN A 141 3.85 20.74 -1.94
C ASN A 141 3.18 19.55 -1.24
N PHE A 142 2.19 18.94 -1.88
CA PHE A 142 1.53 17.76 -1.35
C PHE A 142 2.49 16.57 -1.25
N ALA A 143 3.35 16.36 -2.25
CA ALA A 143 4.36 15.30 -2.22
C ALA A 143 5.38 15.47 -1.07
N VAL A 144 5.73 16.72 -0.73
CA VAL A 144 6.51 17.02 0.49
C VAL A 144 5.74 16.56 1.73
N GLN A 145 4.46 16.91 1.86
CA GLN A 145 3.61 16.47 2.97
C GLN A 145 3.45 14.93 3.02
N MET A 146 3.37 14.26 1.87
CA MET A 146 3.33 12.79 1.81
C MET A 146 4.63 12.18 2.37
N THR A 147 5.78 12.75 2.02
CA THR A 147 7.08 12.27 2.52
C THR A 147 7.26 12.58 4.00
N GLU A 148 6.85 13.77 4.46
CA GLU A 148 6.83 14.12 5.89
C GLU A 148 5.95 13.15 6.68
N ARG A 149 4.73 12.89 6.19
CA ARG A 149 3.81 11.91 6.78
C ARG A 149 4.40 10.51 6.81
N ALA A 150 5.11 10.10 5.76
CA ALA A 150 5.84 8.83 5.74
C ALA A 150 6.86 8.75 6.90
N ARG A 151 7.59 9.82 7.19
CA ARG A 151 8.55 9.87 8.32
C ARG A 151 7.83 9.79 9.67
N GLU A 152 6.70 10.49 9.83
CA GLU A 152 5.88 10.42 11.06
C GLU A 152 5.38 9.00 11.34
N LEU A 153 5.05 8.24 10.29
CA LEU A 153 4.59 6.86 10.38
C LEU A 153 5.73 5.83 10.47
N GLY A 154 6.99 6.28 10.51
CA GLY A 154 8.15 5.41 10.60
C GLY A 154 8.58 4.76 9.26
N LEU A 155 8.02 5.19 8.13
CA LEU A 155 8.36 4.71 6.78
C LEU A 155 9.58 5.46 6.24
N GLN A 156 10.77 5.11 6.76
CA GLN A 156 12.01 5.85 6.53
C GLN A 156 12.57 5.75 5.10
N LYS A 157 12.26 4.68 4.36
CA LYS A 157 12.77 4.45 3.00
C LYS A 157 11.87 5.01 1.91
N SER A 158 10.61 5.28 2.24
CA SER A 158 9.61 5.78 1.30
C SER A 158 9.80 7.27 1.04
N THR A 159 9.86 7.65 -0.22
CA THR A 159 9.91 9.05 -0.68
C THR A 159 8.91 9.20 -1.81
N PHE A 160 8.01 10.18 -1.67
CA PHE A 160 6.98 10.49 -2.64
C PHE A 160 7.30 11.83 -3.29
N VAL A 161 7.14 11.90 -4.61
CA VAL A 161 7.43 13.12 -5.39
C VAL A 161 6.21 13.59 -6.18
N ASN A 162 5.13 12.79 -6.19
CA ASN A 162 3.82 13.13 -6.73
C ASN A 162 2.72 12.37 -5.99
N ALA A 163 1.46 12.76 -6.19
CA ALA A 163 0.31 12.18 -5.49
C ALA A 163 -0.23 10.90 -6.15
N THR A 164 0.23 10.58 -7.35
CA THR A 164 -0.36 9.57 -8.23
C THR A 164 0.42 8.25 -8.23
N GLY A 165 1.74 8.33 -8.00
CA GLY A 165 2.65 7.22 -8.25
C GLY A 165 3.09 7.08 -9.70
N LEU A 166 2.76 8.05 -10.56
CA LEU A 166 3.31 8.10 -11.92
C LEU A 166 4.85 8.16 -11.87
N PRO A 167 5.55 7.63 -12.89
CA PRO A 167 7.01 7.61 -12.90
C PRO A 167 7.61 9.01 -12.71
N ALA A 168 8.53 9.13 -11.75
CA ALA A 168 9.27 10.34 -11.47
C ALA A 168 10.55 9.99 -10.71
N ASP A 169 11.62 10.75 -10.97
CA ASP A 169 12.92 10.52 -10.34
C ASP A 169 12.86 10.75 -8.83
N GLY A 170 13.55 9.90 -8.06
CA GLY A 170 13.58 9.96 -6.60
C GLY A 170 12.35 9.39 -5.89
N GLN A 171 11.31 8.97 -6.63
CA GLN A 171 10.15 8.30 -6.06
C GLN A 171 10.43 6.82 -5.76
N GLN A 172 10.31 6.43 -4.49
CA GLN A 172 10.62 5.08 -4.07
C GLN A 172 9.87 4.66 -2.80
N THR A 173 9.71 3.36 -2.62
CA THR A 173 9.19 2.73 -1.40
C THR A 173 9.79 1.32 -1.26
N THR A 174 9.33 0.56 -0.28
CA THR A 174 9.60 -0.88 -0.15
C THR A 174 8.29 -1.63 0.08
N VAL A 175 8.23 -2.92 -0.29
CA VAL A 175 7.01 -3.71 -0.05
C VAL A 175 6.72 -3.88 1.44
N ARG A 176 7.75 -3.81 2.31
CA ARG A 176 7.57 -3.76 3.77
C ARG A 176 6.83 -2.50 4.21
N GLU A 177 7.29 -1.33 3.77
CA GLU A 177 6.69 -0.06 4.16
C GLU A 177 5.30 0.14 3.54
N LEU A 178 5.04 -0.40 2.35
CA LEU A 178 3.69 -0.45 1.80
C LEU A 178 2.74 -1.29 2.66
N ALA A 179 3.19 -2.43 3.18
CA ALA A 179 2.38 -3.24 4.09
C ALA A 179 2.14 -2.53 5.43
N GLN A 180 3.15 -1.84 5.98
CA GLN A 180 3.00 -1.02 7.19
C GLN A 180 2.00 0.11 6.98
N LEU A 181 2.07 0.80 5.84
CA LEU A 181 1.11 1.84 5.49
C LEU A 181 -0.31 1.28 5.34
N ALA A 182 -0.46 0.13 4.68
CA ALA A 182 -1.77 -0.51 4.54
C ALA A 182 -2.36 -0.91 5.90
N LEU A 183 -1.56 -1.47 6.82
CA LEU A 183 -2.00 -1.78 8.18
C LEU A 183 -2.39 -0.54 8.98
N HIS A 184 -1.71 0.59 8.79
CA HIS A 184 -2.05 1.84 9.46
C HIS A 184 -3.40 2.41 8.99
N ILE A 185 -3.76 2.17 7.73
CA ILE A 185 -5.03 2.64 7.13
C ILE A 185 -6.20 1.69 7.45
N TRP A 186 -5.93 0.41 7.73
CA TRP A 186 -6.92 -0.65 7.94
C TRP A 186 -7.87 -0.38 9.12
#